data_AF-A0A972BEJ3-F1
#
_entry.id   AF-A0A972BEJ3-F1
#
_cell.length_a   1.000
_cell.length_b   1.000
_cell.length_c   1.000
_cell.angle_alpha   90.00
_cell.angle_beta   90.00
_cell.angle_gamma   90.00
#
_symmetry.space_group_name_H-M   'P 1'
#
loop_
_entity.id
_entity.type
_entity.pdbx_description
1 polymer ?
#
loop_
_entity_poly.entity_id
_entity_poly.type
_entity_poly.pdbx_seq_one_letter_code
_entity_poly.pdbx_strand_id
1 'polypeptide(L)'
;MLNAYSKSVEDLLKFQKQLIDESATQLNDENTLGFWSLTGLSGGALLIGLILAWYITRSITLPLNQAVAFAQRVSDRDLTGTVQVKGADETAQLLQALKTMNDNLLSVLSEVRSGADSIATAAREIAAGNIDLSSRTEEQASSLAETAATMEELTTTVKQNADNARQADTLAESAVHVATRSGQAVGKVVETMGAITDASRKVVDIISVIDSIAFQTNILALNAAVEAARAGEQGKGFAVVASEVRTLAQRSAQAAREIKELIDRSVVITEEGNRLVDEAGKTMEETVVSISKLNDIMGEIKSASEEQSIGIQQVNQAVAQMDQVTQQNAALVQEASAASDSLQDQASGLAGLVGTFRIHPAAASVLPQGPAGGADRSGGHGSRLSAAQRHAGSHSLSAEPVPLSGKRPLTLEN
;
A
#
# COMPACT_ATOMS: atom_id res chain seq x y z
N MET A 1 81.36 -51.61 -136.40
CA MET A 1 81.62 -50.57 -135.38
C MET A 1 80.36 -49.79 -134.98
N LEU A 2 79.42 -49.44 -135.88
CA LEU A 2 78.18 -48.72 -135.49
C LEU A 2 77.14 -49.54 -134.68
N ASN A 3 76.99 -50.86 -134.91
CA ASN A 3 75.97 -51.67 -134.23
C ASN A 3 76.24 -51.95 -132.74
N ALA A 4 77.49 -51.87 -132.28
CA ALA A 4 77.82 -52.08 -130.86
C ALA A 4 77.46 -50.85 -130.00
N TYR A 5 77.52 -49.64 -130.58
CA TYR A 5 77.19 -48.40 -129.90
C TYR A 5 75.68 -48.26 -129.67
N SER A 6 74.86 -48.60 -130.67
CA SER A 6 73.38 -48.55 -130.55
C SER A 6 72.87 -49.46 -129.43
N LYS A 7 73.44 -50.66 -129.27
CA LYS A 7 73.03 -51.62 -128.24
C LYS A 7 73.44 -51.16 -126.83
N SER A 8 74.63 -50.56 -126.69
CA SER A 8 75.08 -49.98 -125.43
C SER A 8 74.21 -48.80 -124.98
N VAL A 9 73.70 -48.00 -125.91
CA VAL A 9 72.79 -46.88 -125.60
C VAL A 9 71.40 -47.40 -125.21
N GLU A 10 70.92 -48.47 -125.85
CA GLU A 10 69.62 -49.09 -125.54
C GLU A 10 69.62 -49.82 -124.19
N ASP A 11 70.72 -50.51 -123.86
CA ASP A 11 70.91 -51.12 -122.54
C ASP A 11 71.07 -50.07 -121.44
N LEU A 12 71.75 -48.93 -121.70
CA LEU A 12 71.81 -47.81 -120.77
C LEU A 12 70.43 -47.16 -120.55
N LEU A 13 69.63 -47.04 -121.62
CA LEU A 13 68.26 -46.51 -121.54
C LEU A 13 67.34 -47.44 -120.75
N LYS A 14 67.45 -48.76 -120.94
CA LYS A 14 66.71 -49.75 -120.13
C LYS A 14 67.14 -49.71 -118.68
N PHE A 15 68.44 -49.64 -118.41
CA PHE A 15 68.97 -49.55 -117.05
C PHE A 15 68.54 -48.25 -116.36
N GLN A 16 68.57 -47.10 -117.06
CA GLN A 16 68.04 -45.84 -116.56
C GLN A 16 66.53 -45.91 -116.30
N LYS A 17 65.74 -46.50 -117.21
CA LYS A 17 64.30 -46.66 -117.00
C LYS A 17 64.00 -47.53 -115.79
N GLN A 18 64.74 -48.62 -115.61
CA GLN A 18 64.56 -49.54 -114.50
C GLN A 18 64.94 -48.90 -113.16
N LEU A 19 66.01 -48.11 -113.11
CA LEU A 19 66.36 -47.28 -111.95
C LEU A 19 65.31 -46.21 -111.65
N ILE A 20 64.73 -45.58 -112.67
CA ILE A 20 63.67 -44.57 -112.51
C ILE A 20 62.38 -45.21 -112.02
N ASP A 21 61.97 -46.37 -112.57
CA ASP A 21 60.78 -47.08 -112.11
C ASP A 21 60.96 -47.63 -110.68
N GLU A 22 62.13 -48.18 -110.36
CA GLU A 22 62.45 -48.67 -109.01
C GLU A 22 62.47 -47.52 -107.98
N SER A 23 63.05 -46.37 -108.37
CA SER A 23 63.00 -45.14 -107.56
C SER A 23 61.58 -44.58 -107.45
N ALA A 24 60.76 -44.67 -108.51
CA ALA A 24 59.37 -44.23 -108.48
C ALA A 24 58.51 -45.10 -107.56
N THR A 25 58.75 -46.42 -107.52
CA THR A 25 58.07 -47.32 -106.58
C THR A 25 58.50 -47.10 -105.13
N GLN A 26 59.79 -46.88 -104.85
CA GLN A 26 60.28 -46.56 -103.50
C GLN A 26 59.73 -45.22 -102.98
N LEU A 27 59.63 -44.20 -103.84
CA LEU A 27 59.06 -42.89 -103.47
C LEU A 27 57.55 -42.95 -103.18
N ASN A 28 56.82 -43.90 -103.78
CA ASN A 28 55.38 -44.04 -103.56
C ASN A 28 55.07 -44.82 -102.25
N ASP A 29 55.90 -45.80 -101.90
CA ASP A 29 55.75 -46.56 -100.64
C ASP A 29 56.20 -45.75 -99.41
N GLU A 30 57.24 -44.91 -99.52
CA GLU A 30 57.60 -43.98 -98.44
C GLU A 30 56.56 -42.86 -98.25
N ASN A 31 55.96 -42.36 -99.34
CA ASN A 31 54.90 -41.35 -99.26
C ASN A 31 53.61 -41.90 -98.65
N THR A 32 53.21 -43.14 -98.97
CA THR A 32 51.98 -43.73 -98.41
C THR A 32 52.09 -43.99 -96.89
N LEU A 33 53.25 -44.44 -96.39
CA LEU A 33 53.53 -44.52 -94.95
C LEU A 33 53.54 -43.14 -94.28
N GLY A 34 54.09 -42.12 -94.96
CA GLY A 34 54.02 -40.72 -94.53
C GLY A 34 52.58 -40.19 -94.41
N PHE A 35 51.72 -40.46 -95.39
CA PHE A 35 50.31 -40.04 -95.37
C PHE A 35 49.50 -40.72 -94.25
N TRP A 36 49.69 -42.03 -94.00
CA TRP A 36 48.98 -42.74 -92.92
C TRP A 36 49.42 -42.29 -91.53
N SER A 37 50.72 -42.05 -91.32
CA SER A 37 51.23 -41.51 -90.05
C SER A 37 50.75 -40.08 -89.81
N LEU A 38 50.78 -39.20 -90.82
CA LEU A 38 50.27 -37.82 -90.70
C LEU A 38 48.76 -37.78 -90.42
N THR A 39 47.98 -38.63 -91.11
CA THR A 39 46.52 -38.72 -90.92
C THR A 39 46.17 -39.31 -89.55
N GLY A 40 46.91 -40.31 -89.08
CA GLY A 40 46.77 -40.89 -87.74
C GLY A 40 47.10 -39.89 -86.62
N LEU A 41 48.15 -39.09 -86.80
CA LEU A 41 48.54 -38.05 -85.85
C LEU A 41 47.52 -36.90 -85.81
N SER A 42 47.02 -36.49 -86.98
CA SER A 42 45.96 -35.48 -87.10
C SER A 42 44.63 -35.96 -86.50
N GLY A 43 44.23 -37.20 -86.77
CA GLY A 43 43.06 -37.84 -86.18
C GLY A 43 43.18 -38.04 -84.67
N GLY A 44 44.36 -38.43 -84.18
CA GLY A 44 44.66 -38.53 -82.75
C GLY A 44 44.58 -37.19 -82.03
N ALA A 45 45.14 -36.13 -82.64
CA ALA A 45 45.04 -34.77 -82.11
C ALA A 45 43.59 -34.27 -82.05
N LEU A 46 42.77 -34.57 -83.07
CA LEU A 46 41.34 -34.24 -83.09
C LEU A 46 40.56 -35.00 -82.01
N LEU A 47 40.82 -36.29 -81.83
CA LEU A 47 40.18 -37.09 -80.78
C LEU A 47 40.54 -36.59 -79.37
N ILE A 48 41.81 -36.28 -79.13
CA ILE A 48 42.26 -35.70 -77.85
C ILE A 48 41.60 -34.33 -77.64
N GLY A 49 41.53 -33.50 -78.68
CA GLY A 49 40.84 -32.21 -78.64
C GLY A 49 39.37 -32.33 -78.27
N LEU A 50 38.64 -33.30 -78.84
CA LEU A 50 37.24 -33.57 -78.52
C LEU A 50 37.05 -34.08 -77.09
N ILE A 51 37.92 -34.98 -76.62
CA ILE A 51 37.87 -35.51 -75.24
C ILE A 51 38.16 -34.38 -74.24
N LEU A 52 39.18 -33.55 -74.48
CA LEU A 52 39.49 -32.39 -73.65
C LEU A 52 38.37 -31.36 -73.66
N ALA A 53 37.82 -31.04 -74.84
CA ALA A 53 36.68 -30.12 -74.95
C ALA A 53 35.45 -30.65 -74.21
N TRP A 54 35.15 -31.94 -74.34
CA TRP A 54 34.05 -32.58 -73.59
C TRP A 54 34.31 -32.58 -72.09
N TYR A 55 35.55 -32.89 -71.67
CA TYR A 55 35.95 -32.89 -70.26
C TYR A 55 35.85 -31.50 -69.64
N ILE A 56 36.40 -30.47 -70.30
CA ILE A 56 36.35 -29.06 -69.86
C ILE A 56 34.91 -28.53 -69.85
N THR A 57 34.15 -28.80 -70.92
CA THR A 57 32.73 -28.41 -70.98
C THR A 57 31.97 -29.05 -69.84
N ARG A 58 32.14 -30.35 -69.61
CA ARG A 58 31.45 -31.07 -68.53
C ARG A 58 31.92 -30.61 -67.15
N SER A 59 33.21 -30.32 -66.96
CA SER A 59 33.75 -29.87 -65.68
C SER A 59 33.30 -28.46 -65.32
N ILE A 60 32.98 -27.60 -66.30
CA ILE A 60 32.53 -26.22 -66.05
C ILE A 60 31.00 -26.10 -66.03
N THR A 61 30.31 -26.62 -67.05
CA THR A 61 28.86 -26.43 -67.23
C THR A 61 28.03 -27.11 -66.15
N LEU A 62 28.48 -28.27 -65.64
CA LEU A 62 27.70 -29.03 -64.66
C LEU A 62 27.72 -28.37 -63.27
N PRO A 63 28.87 -27.95 -62.70
CA PRO A 63 28.90 -27.13 -61.49
C PRO A 63 28.20 -25.78 -61.63
N LEU A 64 28.31 -25.11 -62.79
CA LEU A 64 27.60 -23.85 -63.03
C LEU A 64 26.08 -24.04 -63.03
N ASN A 65 25.56 -25.10 -63.66
CA ASN A 65 24.12 -25.41 -63.61
C ASN A 65 23.65 -25.72 -62.18
N GLN A 66 24.50 -26.37 -61.36
CA GLN A 66 24.20 -26.59 -59.94
C GLN A 66 24.18 -25.27 -59.15
N ALA A 67 25.12 -24.36 -59.41
CA ALA A 67 25.16 -23.04 -58.78
C ALA A 67 23.91 -22.22 -59.14
N VAL A 68 23.50 -22.21 -60.42
CA VAL A 68 22.27 -21.56 -60.87
C VAL A 68 21.04 -22.18 -60.21
N ALA A 69 20.92 -23.51 -60.20
CA ALA A 69 19.79 -24.20 -59.57
C ALA A 69 19.73 -23.98 -58.05
N PHE A 70 20.88 -23.77 -57.40
CA PHE A 70 20.94 -23.43 -55.99
C PHE A 70 20.54 -21.97 -55.74
N ALA A 71 21.06 -21.03 -56.53
CA ALA A 71 20.68 -19.63 -56.47
C ALA A 71 19.17 -19.43 -56.73
N GLN A 72 18.60 -20.19 -57.67
CA GLN A 72 17.16 -20.17 -57.94
C GLN A 72 16.34 -20.62 -56.72
N ARG A 73 16.75 -21.70 -56.04
CA ARG A 73 16.11 -22.15 -54.79
C ARG A 73 16.16 -21.07 -53.70
N VAL A 74 17.32 -20.41 -53.54
CA VAL A 74 17.46 -19.28 -52.60
C VAL A 74 16.53 -18.12 -52.98
N SER A 75 16.42 -17.79 -54.26
CA SER A 75 15.48 -16.78 -54.77
C SER A 75 14.01 -17.15 -54.51
N ASP A 76 13.68 -18.44 -54.58
CA ASP A 76 12.35 -18.98 -54.30
C ASP A 76 12.09 -19.15 -52.78
N ARG A 77 12.96 -18.57 -51.94
CA ARG A 77 12.92 -18.63 -50.47
C ARG A 77 13.09 -20.03 -49.90
N ASP A 78 13.65 -20.96 -50.67
CA ASP A 78 13.99 -22.31 -50.24
C ASP A 78 15.47 -22.39 -49.85
N LEU A 79 15.72 -22.34 -48.54
CA LEU A 79 17.05 -22.47 -47.96
C LEU A 79 17.31 -23.91 -47.48
N THR A 80 16.44 -24.87 -47.79
CA THR A 80 16.61 -26.28 -47.38
C THR A 80 17.57 -27.05 -48.29
N GLY A 81 17.95 -26.47 -49.43
CA GLY A 81 18.86 -27.09 -50.38
C GLY A 81 20.26 -27.28 -49.79
N THR A 82 20.86 -28.45 -50.01
CA THR A 82 22.28 -28.69 -49.72
C THR A 82 23.08 -28.70 -51.03
N VAL A 83 24.21 -27.98 -51.04
CA VAL A 83 25.20 -28.03 -52.12
C VAL A 83 26.43 -28.77 -51.63
N GLN A 84 26.82 -29.82 -52.37
CA GLN A 84 28.07 -30.52 -52.16
C GLN A 84 29.15 -29.88 -53.04
N VAL A 85 30.09 -29.20 -52.41
CA VAL A 85 31.26 -28.63 -53.10
C VAL A 85 32.26 -29.75 -53.36
N LYS A 86 32.65 -29.95 -54.62
CA LYS A 86 33.67 -30.91 -55.04
C LYS A 86 34.66 -30.21 -55.96
N GLY A 87 35.97 -30.46 -55.77
CA GLY A 87 37.03 -29.83 -56.55
C GLY A 87 37.66 -28.61 -55.85
N ALA A 88 38.62 -27.98 -56.53
CA ALA A 88 39.37 -26.81 -56.04
C ALA A 88 39.47 -25.66 -57.08
N ASP A 89 38.69 -25.76 -58.16
CA ASP A 89 38.63 -24.75 -59.23
C ASP A 89 37.70 -23.58 -58.87
N GLU A 90 37.63 -22.58 -59.76
CA GLU A 90 36.79 -21.38 -59.59
C GLU A 90 35.30 -21.73 -59.45
N THR A 91 34.83 -22.82 -60.05
CA THR A 91 33.43 -23.26 -59.93
C THR A 91 33.13 -23.88 -58.57
N ALA A 92 34.10 -24.59 -57.99
CA ALA A 92 34.04 -25.08 -56.62
C ALA A 92 34.08 -23.92 -55.62
N GLN A 93 34.90 -22.89 -55.85
CA GLN A 93 34.92 -21.67 -55.03
C GLN A 93 33.59 -20.92 -55.08
N LEU A 94 32.95 -20.81 -56.26
CA LEU A 94 31.62 -20.22 -56.39
C LEU A 94 30.56 -21.00 -55.61
N LEU A 95 30.52 -22.33 -55.75
CA LEU A 95 29.59 -23.18 -54.99
C LEU A 95 29.83 -23.08 -53.48
N GLN A 96 31.08 -22.97 -53.04
CA GLN A 96 31.44 -22.75 -51.64
C GLN A 96 30.94 -21.39 -51.14
N ALA A 97 31.12 -20.32 -51.90
CA ALA A 97 30.63 -18.99 -51.55
C ALA A 97 29.09 -18.96 -51.45
N LEU A 98 28.39 -19.61 -52.39
CA LEU A 98 26.93 -19.74 -52.35
C LEU A 98 26.45 -20.54 -51.14
N LYS A 99 27.15 -21.64 -50.80
CA LYS A 99 26.87 -22.42 -49.59
C LYS A 99 27.02 -21.55 -48.34
N THR A 100 28.14 -20.86 -48.19
CA THR A 100 28.38 -19.96 -47.04
C THR A 100 27.34 -18.85 -46.96
N MET A 101 26.90 -18.28 -48.09
CA MET A 101 25.79 -17.32 -48.13
C MET A 101 24.49 -17.93 -47.59
N ASN A 102 24.13 -19.14 -48.03
CA ASN A 102 22.93 -19.83 -47.57
C ASN A 102 23.00 -20.18 -46.07
N ASP A 103 24.13 -20.70 -45.59
CA ASP A 103 24.35 -21.01 -44.18
C ASP A 103 24.19 -19.74 -43.30
N ASN A 104 24.75 -18.61 -43.75
CA ASN A 104 24.60 -17.33 -43.04
C ASN A 104 23.15 -16.82 -43.06
N LEU A 105 22.43 -16.93 -44.19
CA LEU A 105 21.01 -16.57 -44.27
C LEU A 105 20.16 -17.44 -43.35
N LEU A 106 20.44 -18.75 -43.28
CA LEU A 106 19.77 -19.66 -42.35
C LEU A 106 20.03 -19.27 -40.89
N SER A 107 21.28 -18.95 -40.53
CA SER A 107 21.62 -18.53 -39.16
C SER A 107 20.86 -17.26 -38.78
N VAL A 108 20.91 -16.22 -39.63
CA VAL A 108 20.24 -14.95 -39.37
C VAL A 108 18.72 -15.13 -39.27
N LEU A 109 18.10 -15.88 -40.18
CA LEU A 109 16.65 -16.12 -40.13
C LEU A 109 16.25 -16.95 -38.90
N SER A 110 17.08 -17.91 -38.48
CA SER A 110 16.86 -18.67 -37.25
C SER A 110 16.96 -17.78 -36.00
N GLU A 111 17.94 -16.89 -35.94
CA GLU A 111 18.08 -15.91 -34.86
C GLU A 111 16.89 -14.93 -34.82
N VAL A 112 16.46 -14.42 -35.97
CA VAL A 112 15.28 -13.52 -36.06
C VAL A 112 14.02 -14.25 -35.61
N ARG A 113 13.81 -15.51 -36.00
CA ARG A 113 12.66 -16.31 -35.54
C ARG A 113 12.68 -16.50 -34.02
N SER A 114 13.83 -16.88 -33.47
CA SER A 114 13.99 -17.06 -32.02
C SER A 114 13.75 -15.74 -31.25
N GLY A 115 14.25 -14.63 -31.80
CA GLY A 115 14.00 -13.29 -31.25
C GLY A 115 12.52 -12.91 -31.29
N ALA A 116 11.82 -13.18 -32.40
CA ALA A 116 10.39 -12.95 -32.51
C ALA A 116 9.58 -13.79 -31.51
N ASP A 117 9.89 -15.09 -31.36
CA ASP A 117 9.23 -15.96 -30.37
C ASP A 117 9.48 -15.47 -28.92
N SER A 118 10.67 -14.94 -28.66
CA SER A 118 11.04 -14.34 -27.36
C SER A 118 10.25 -13.06 -27.09
N ILE A 119 10.16 -12.14 -28.07
CA ILE A 119 9.34 -10.91 -27.96
C ILE A 119 7.86 -11.27 -27.75
N ALA A 120 7.34 -12.24 -28.51
CA ALA A 120 5.96 -12.69 -28.38
C ALA A 120 5.65 -13.30 -27.00
N THR A 121 6.65 -13.89 -26.34
CA THR A 121 6.50 -14.43 -24.99
C THR A 121 6.56 -13.32 -23.95
N ALA A 122 7.54 -12.42 -24.04
CA ALA A 122 7.64 -11.26 -23.17
C ALA A 122 6.40 -10.34 -23.25
N ALA A 123 5.85 -10.12 -24.45
CA ALA A 123 4.63 -9.34 -24.65
C ALA A 123 3.42 -9.96 -23.93
N ARG A 124 3.27 -11.30 -23.95
CA ARG A 124 2.22 -12.00 -23.20
C ARG A 124 2.39 -11.89 -21.70
N GLU A 125 3.62 -11.96 -21.21
CA GLU A 125 3.93 -11.77 -19.79
C GLU A 125 3.60 -10.35 -19.32
N ILE A 126 3.95 -9.33 -20.12
CA ILE A 126 3.61 -7.93 -19.84
C ILE A 126 2.09 -7.75 -19.85
N ALA A 127 1.38 -8.29 -20.85
CA ALA A 127 -0.08 -8.22 -20.92
C ALA A 127 -0.76 -8.86 -19.69
N ALA A 128 -0.28 -10.03 -19.26
CA ALA A 128 -0.77 -10.67 -18.04
C ALA A 128 -0.48 -9.83 -16.79
N GLY A 129 0.72 -9.23 -16.70
CA GLY A 129 1.08 -8.30 -15.63
C GLY A 129 0.22 -7.04 -15.60
N ASN A 130 -0.17 -6.51 -16.77
CA ASN A 130 -1.07 -5.35 -16.86
C ASN A 130 -2.49 -5.67 -16.39
N ILE A 131 -2.98 -6.90 -16.62
CA ILE A 131 -4.28 -7.33 -16.10
C ILE A 131 -4.26 -7.35 -14.56
N ASP A 132 -3.19 -7.90 -13.95
CA ASP A 132 -3.02 -7.86 -12.49
C ASP A 132 -2.93 -6.42 -11.96
N LEU A 133 -2.14 -5.58 -12.63
CA LEU A 133 -2.01 -4.17 -12.26
C LEU A 133 -3.34 -3.42 -12.39
N SER A 134 -4.15 -3.71 -13.42
CA SER A 134 -5.51 -3.17 -13.58
C SER A 134 -6.39 -3.54 -12.39
N SER A 135 -6.43 -4.83 -12.03
CA SER A 135 -7.24 -5.32 -10.91
C SER A 135 -6.84 -4.66 -9.60
N ARG A 136 -5.54 -4.51 -9.34
CA ARG A 136 -5.03 -3.85 -8.14
C ARG A 136 -5.32 -2.34 -8.14
N THR A 137 -5.29 -1.70 -9.31
CA THR A 137 -5.63 -0.28 -9.45
C THR A 137 -7.13 -0.05 -9.18
N GLU A 138 -7.99 -0.95 -9.64
CA GLU A 138 -9.44 -0.92 -9.34
C GLU A 138 -9.73 -1.15 -7.85
N GLU A 139 -9.08 -2.13 -7.23
CA GLU A 139 -9.21 -2.38 -5.78
C GLU A 139 -8.72 -1.19 -4.95
N GLN A 140 -7.60 -0.58 -5.37
CA GLN A 140 -7.07 0.63 -4.74
C GLN A 140 -8.04 1.81 -4.90
N ALA A 141 -8.65 1.99 -6.07
CA ALA A 141 -9.67 3.03 -6.29
C ALA A 141 -10.89 2.82 -5.37
N SER A 142 -11.36 1.58 -5.23
CA SER A 142 -12.46 1.24 -4.30
C SER A 142 -12.10 1.55 -2.85
N SER A 143 -10.91 1.13 -2.40
CA SER A 143 -10.42 1.38 -1.04
C SER A 143 -10.28 2.87 -0.74
N LEU A 144 -9.85 3.64 -1.75
CA LEU A 144 -9.71 5.08 -1.63
C LEU A 144 -11.06 5.79 -1.54
N ALA A 145 -12.07 5.33 -2.28
CA ALA A 145 -13.43 5.84 -2.18
C ALA A 145 -14.05 5.59 -0.80
N GLU A 146 -13.86 4.40 -0.23
CA GLU A 146 -14.29 4.08 1.14
C GLU A 146 -13.56 4.93 2.18
N THR A 147 -12.25 5.12 2.00
CA THR A 147 -11.43 5.99 2.85
C THR A 147 -11.96 7.42 2.79
N ALA A 148 -12.23 7.97 1.60
CA ALA A 148 -12.77 9.31 1.43
C ALA A 148 -14.13 9.49 2.12
N ALA A 149 -15.04 8.52 1.98
CA ALA A 149 -16.33 8.54 2.66
C ALA A 149 -16.18 8.51 4.19
N THR A 150 -15.28 7.68 4.70
CA THR A 150 -14.98 7.62 6.14
C THR A 150 -14.37 8.94 6.64
N MET A 151 -13.52 9.58 5.84
CA MET A 151 -12.94 10.89 6.18
C MET A 151 -14.00 12.00 6.22
N GLU A 152 -15.02 11.94 5.36
CA GLU A 152 -16.16 12.88 5.39
C GLU A 152 -17.02 12.69 6.66
N GLU A 153 -17.29 11.44 7.04
CA GLU A 153 -18.00 11.11 8.28
C GLU A 153 -17.19 11.54 9.53
N LEU A 154 -15.88 11.30 9.54
CA LEU A 154 -14.99 11.76 10.60
C LEU A 154 -14.96 13.30 10.69
N THR A 155 -14.90 14.00 9.56
CA THR A 155 -14.96 15.47 9.52
C THR A 155 -16.24 15.98 10.18
N THR A 156 -17.37 15.35 9.85
CA THR A 156 -18.68 15.69 10.42
C THR A 156 -18.72 15.46 11.92
N THR A 157 -18.21 14.31 12.37
CA THR A 157 -18.18 13.93 13.79
C THR A 157 -17.28 14.85 14.61
N VAL A 158 -16.09 15.18 14.11
CA VAL A 158 -15.16 16.11 14.78
C VAL A 158 -15.77 17.52 14.88
N LYS A 159 -16.43 17.99 13.82
CA LYS A 159 -17.15 19.26 13.85
C LYS A 159 -18.28 19.25 14.88
N GLN A 160 -19.06 18.18 14.93
CA GLN A 160 -20.11 18.02 15.92
C GLN A 160 -19.56 17.97 17.35
N ASN A 161 -18.40 17.35 17.58
CA ASN A 161 -17.72 17.35 18.88
C ASN A 161 -17.28 18.76 19.30
N ALA A 162 -16.72 19.55 18.38
CA ALA A 162 -16.35 20.94 18.65
C ALA A 162 -17.58 21.80 19.00
N ASP A 163 -18.68 21.64 18.27
CA ASP A 163 -19.94 22.34 18.54
C ASP A 163 -20.57 21.90 19.87
N ASN A 164 -20.53 20.60 20.19
CA ASN A 164 -21.00 20.07 21.46
C ASN A 164 -20.17 20.59 22.64
N ALA A 165 -18.84 20.64 22.51
CA ALA A 165 -17.96 21.20 23.53
C ALA A 165 -18.27 22.68 23.77
N ARG A 166 -18.53 23.45 22.72
CA ARG A 166 -18.95 24.86 22.82
C ARG A 166 -20.30 25.03 23.52
N GLN A 167 -21.28 24.17 23.21
CA GLN A 167 -22.57 24.18 23.89
C GLN A 167 -22.44 23.80 25.37
N ALA A 168 -21.61 22.81 25.68
CA ALA A 168 -21.33 22.38 27.05
C ALA A 168 -20.63 23.49 27.87
N ASP A 169 -19.69 24.22 27.29
CA ASP A 169 -19.03 25.40 27.89
C ASP A 169 -20.05 26.49 28.25
N THR A 170 -20.98 26.82 27.34
CA THR A 170 -22.07 27.77 27.61
C THR A 170 -23.00 27.29 28.73
N LEU A 171 -23.33 25.98 28.75
CA LEU A 171 -24.17 25.40 29.79
C LEU A 171 -23.47 25.38 31.16
N ALA A 172 -22.17 25.10 31.17
CA ALA A 172 -21.33 25.14 32.35
C ALA A 172 -21.25 26.55 32.94
N GLU A 173 -21.07 27.58 32.11
CA GLU A 173 -21.09 28.98 32.55
C GLU A 173 -22.43 29.36 33.21
N SER A 174 -23.55 28.96 32.60
CA SER A 174 -24.88 29.16 33.19
C SER A 174 -25.03 28.41 34.52
N ALA A 175 -24.49 27.19 34.64
CA ALA A 175 -24.54 26.39 35.86
C ALA A 175 -23.70 27.02 36.99
N VAL A 176 -22.51 27.58 36.67
CA VAL A 176 -21.70 28.36 37.62
C VAL A 176 -22.50 29.54 38.15
N HIS A 177 -23.14 30.32 37.27
CA HIS A 177 -23.94 31.47 37.68
C HIS A 177 -25.08 31.08 38.63
N VAL A 178 -25.78 29.96 38.35
CA VAL A 178 -26.83 29.43 39.23
C VAL A 178 -26.25 28.99 40.57
N ALA A 179 -25.15 28.24 40.57
CA ALA A 179 -24.49 27.76 41.80
C ALA A 179 -24.00 28.91 42.68
N THR A 180 -23.40 29.96 42.09
CA THR A 180 -22.99 31.17 42.81
C THR A 180 -24.19 31.87 43.46
N ARG A 181 -25.30 32.04 42.74
CA ARG A 181 -26.52 32.64 43.29
C ARG A 181 -27.13 31.79 44.40
N SER A 182 -27.11 30.47 44.27
CA SER A 182 -27.52 29.54 45.33
C SER A 182 -26.64 29.65 46.57
N GLY A 183 -25.31 29.73 46.41
CA GLY A 183 -24.38 29.97 47.51
C GLY A 183 -24.66 31.30 48.24
N GLN A 184 -24.95 32.37 47.51
CA GLN A 184 -25.36 33.65 48.11
C GLN A 184 -26.66 33.54 48.91
N ALA A 185 -27.65 32.79 48.42
CA ALA A 185 -28.91 32.56 49.12
C ALA A 185 -28.70 31.76 50.41
N VAL A 186 -27.88 30.70 50.35
CA VAL A 186 -27.47 29.91 51.52
C VAL A 186 -26.77 30.80 52.56
N GLY A 187 -25.85 31.67 52.13
CA GLY A 187 -25.18 32.63 53.02
C GLY A 187 -26.16 33.55 53.77
N LYS A 188 -27.22 34.03 53.11
CA LYS A 188 -28.29 34.82 53.76
C LYS A 188 -29.10 34.00 54.77
N VAL A 189 -29.30 32.71 54.52
CA VAL A 189 -29.98 31.82 55.47
C VAL A 189 -29.13 31.62 56.72
N VAL A 190 -27.81 31.40 56.58
CA VAL A 190 -26.88 31.32 57.72
C VAL A 190 -26.93 32.60 58.56
N GLU A 191 -26.88 33.77 57.92
CA GLU A 191 -26.99 35.06 58.61
C GLU A 191 -28.30 35.18 59.40
N THR A 192 -29.42 34.79 58.79
CA THR A 192 -30.74 34.84 59.42
C THR A 192 -30.85 33.86 60.60
N MET A 193 -30.32 32.64 60.47
CA MET A 193 -30.30 31.65 61.54
C MET A 193 -29.41 32.09 62.71
N GLY A 194 -28.29 32.74 62.43
CA GLY A 194 -27.47 33.41 63.44
C GLY A 194 -28.25 34.48 64.22
N ALA A 195 -28.97 35.36 63.51
CA ALA A 195 -29.82 36.37 64.12
C ALA A 195 -30.96 35.78 64.97
N ILE A 196 -31.58 34.67 64.52
CA ILE A 196 -32.60 33.94 65.28
C ILE A 196 -32.01 33.35 66.56
N THR A 197 -30.80 32.79 66.49
CA THR A 197 -30.09 32.22 67.65
C THR A 197 -29.80 33.32 68.69
N ASP A 198 -29.29 34.47 68.25
CA ASP A 198 -29.01 35.61 69.14
C ASP A 198 -30.29 36.20 69.75
N ALA A 199 -31.37 36.31 68.97
CA ALA A 199 -32.67 36.75 69.46
C ALA A 199 -33.23 35.78 70.50
N SER A 200 -33.12 34.47 70.25
CA SER A 200 -33.58 33.43 71.18
C SER A 200 -32.82 33.48 72.51
N ARG A 201 -31.50 33.70 72.49
CA ARG A 201 -30.69 33.89 73.71
C ARG A 201 -31.16 35.08 74.54
N LYS A 202 -31.45 36.23 73.90
CA LYS A 202 -32.03 37.40 74.59
C LYS A 202 -33.38 37.08 75.23
N VAL A 203 -34.22 36.26 74.58
CA VAL A 203 -35.49 35.82 75.17
C VAL A 203 -35.25 34.98 76.42
N VAL A 204 -34.28 34.05 76.41
CA VAL A 204 -33.91 33.26 77.60
C VAL A 204 -33.50 34.16 78.77
N ASP A 205 -32.73 35.22 78.51
CA ASP A 205 -32.32 36.19 79.53
C ASP A 205 -33.54 36.91 80.13
N ILE A 206 -34.47 37.39 79.28
CA ILE A 206 -35.70 38.06 79.72
C ILE A 206 -36.57 37.12 80.57
N ILE A 207 -36.73 35.87 80.13
CA ILE A 207 -37.52 34.86 80.85
C ILE A 207 -36.88 34.55 82.21
N SER A 208 -35.55 34.55 82.31
CA SER A 208 -34.82 34.36 83.57
C SER A 208 -35.05 35.53 84.55
N VAL A 209 -35.19 36.76 84.05
CA VAL A 209 -35.60 37.92 84.85
C VAL A 209 -37.06 37.78 85.31
N ILE A 210 -37.97 37.32 84.44
CA ILE A 210 -39.39 37.11 84.80
C ILE A 210 -39.54 36.04 85.88
N ASP A 211 -38.82 34.91 85.80
CA ASP A 211 -38.81 33.89 86.85
C ASP A 211 -38.29 34.46 88.18
N SER A 212 -37.26 35.31 88.13
CA SER A 212 -36.73 36.01 89.29
C SER A 212 -37.75 36.98 89.91
N ILE A 213 -38.49 37.74 89.10
CA ILE A 213 -39.59 38.62 89.56
C ILE A 213 -40.72 37.80 90.17
N ALA A 214 -41.11 36.69 89.55
CA ALA A 214 -42.12 35.78 90.07
C ALA A 214 -41.70 35.20 91.42
N PHE A 215 -40.43 34.80 91.57
CA PHE A 215 -39.89 34.35 92.85
C PHE A 215 -39.92 35.45 93.93
N GLN A 216 -39.45 36.65 93.61
CA GLN A 216 -39.51 37.79 94.53
C GLN A 216 -40.95 38.12 94.95
N THR A 217 -41.89 38.11 94.01
CA THR A 217 -43.32 38.35 94.26
C THR A 217 -43.91 37.27 95.16
N ASN A 218 -43.52 36.01 94.97
CA ASN A 218 -43.93 34.89 95.82
C ASN A 218 -43.40 35.05 97.27
N ILE A 219 -42.18 35.54 97.46
CA ILE A 219 -41.63 35.84 98.80
C ILE A 219 -42.34 37.04 99.44
N LEU A 220 -42.58 38.11 98.68
CA LEU A 220 -43.34 39.28 99.14
C LEU A 220 -44.76 38.91 99.58
N ALA A 221 -45.45 38.08 98.80
CA ALA A 221 -46.79 37.59 99.09
C ALA A 221 -46.81 36.69 100.34
N LEU A 222 -45.80 35.83 100.51
CA LEU A 222 -45.63 35.05 101.74
C LEU A 222 -45.44 35.96 102.96
N ASN A 223 -44.57 36.97 102.88
CA ASN A 223 -44.36 37.92 103.96
C ASN A 223 -45.64 38.69 104.30
N ALA A 224 -46.39 39.13 103.29
CA ALA A 224 -47.69 39.79 103.47
C ALA A 224 -48.74 38.88 104.12
N ALA A 225 -48.78 37.59 103.75
CA ALA A 225 -49.67 36.61 104.36
C ALA A 225 -49.34 36.38 105.85
N VAL A 226 -48.04 36.35 106.20
CA VAL A 226 -47.58 36.24 107.58
C VAL A 226 -47.99 37.48 108.40
N GLU A 227 -47.79 38.68 107.86
CA GLU A 227 -48.16 39.92 108.57
C GLU A 227 -49.69 40.08 108.69
N ALA A 228 -50.45 39.64 107.68
CA ALA A 228 -51.90 39.58 107.73
C ALA A 228 -52.41 38.60 108.80
N ALA A 229 -51.76 37.43 108.96
CA ALA A 229 -52.07 36.50 110.05
C ALA A 229 -51.75 37.10 111.43
N ARG A 230 -50.68 37.92 111.52
CA ARG A 230 -50.28 38.64 112.73
C ARG A 230 -51.29 39.71 113.17
N ALA A 231 -51.98 40.34 112.20
CA ALA A 231 -53.03 41.33 112.45
C ALA A 231 -54.40 40.73 112.87
N GLY A 232 -54.53 39.39 112.95
CA GLY A 232 -55.75 38.72 113.43
C GLY A 232 -56.98 38.95 112.54
N GLU A 233 -58.14 39.23 113.15
CA GLU A 233 -59.41 39.42 112.42
C GLU A 233 -59.39 40.58 111.42
N GLN A 234 -58.60 41.63 111.68
CA GLN A 234 -58.48 42.81 110.79
C GLN A 234 -57.65 42.51 109.53
N GLY A 235 -56.84 41.45 109.54
CA GLY A 235 -55.97 41.06 108.43
C GLY A 235 -56.60 40.08 107.45
N LYS A 236 -57.81 39.56 107.71
CA LYS A 236 -58.43 38.49 106.89
C LYS A 236 -58.53 38.84 105.40
N GLY A 237 -58.92 40.07 105.07
CA GLY A 237 -59.00 40.52 103.68
C GLY A 237 -57.63 40.59 102.99
N PHE A 238 -56.60 41.05 103.72
CA PHE A 238 -55.22 41.08 103.22
C PHE A 238 -54.62 39.69 103.07
N ALA A 239 -54.95 38.74 103.95
CA ALA A 239 -54.48 37.36 103.86
C ALA A 239 -54.98 36.66 102.59
N VAL A 240 -56.23 36.90 102.18
CA VAL A 240 -56.79 36.35 100.93
C VAL A 240 -56.08 36.93 99.71
N VAL A 241 -55.88 38.25 99.67
CA VAL A 241 -55.14 38.90 98.57
C VAL A 241 -53.70 38.39 98.51
N ALA A 242 -53.02 38.25 99.65
CA ALA A 242 -51.67 37.72 99.71
C ALA A 242 -51.58 36.26 99.21
N SER A 243 -52.56 35.42 99.53
CA SER A 243 -52.65 34.06 98.97
C SER A 243 -52.86 34.06 97.45
N GLU A 244 -53.73 34.93 96.95
CA GLU A 244 -54.01 35.02 95.50
C GLU A 244 -52.79 35.52 94.71
N VAL A 245 -52.09 36.55 95.23
CA VAL A 245 -50.84 37.06 94.66
C VAL A 245 -49.76 35.97 94.67
N ARG A 246 -49.70 35.16 95.73
CA ARG A 246 -48.76 34.04 95.82
C ARG A 246 -49.04 32.97 94.76
N THR A 247 -50.30 32.58 94.59
CA THR A 247 -50.72 31.62 93.56
C THR A 247 -50.43 32.15 92.15
N LEU A 248 -50.67 33.45 91.90
CA LEU A 248 -50.35 34.08 90.63
C LEU A 248 -48.83 34.11 90.35
N ALA A 249 -48.02 34.37 91.39
CA ALA A 249 -46.57 34.33 91.29
C ALA A 249 -46.04 32.92 90.97
N GLN A 250 -46.59 31.88 91.63
CA GLN A 250 -46.24 30.48 91.32
C GLN A 250 -46.64 30.09 89.89
N ARG A 251 -47.84 30.50 89.42
CA ARG A 251 -48.26 30.29 88.03
C ARG A 251 -47.35 31.01 87.02
N SER A 252 -46.90 32.22 87.35
CA SER A 252 -45.99 32.99 86.50
C SER A 252 -44.60 32.33 86.41
N ALA A 253 -44.08 31.82 87.53
CA ALA A 253 -42.81 31.08 87.55
C ALA A 253 -42.90 29.77 86.74
N GLN A 254 -44.01 29.04 86.85
CA GLN A 254 -44.25 27.85 86.04
C GLN A 254 -44.29 28.18 84.54
N ALA A 255 -45.07 29.18 84.14
CA ALA A 255 -45.16 29.62 82.75
C ALA A 255 -43.80 30.08 82.21
N ALA A 256 -43.01 30.81 83.01
CA ALA A 256 -41.66 31.21 82.64
C ALA A 256 -40.76 30.00 82.35
N ARG A 257 -40.81 28.94 83.17
CA ARG A 257 -40.03 27.70 82.92
C ARG A 257 -40.47 26.97 81.66
N GLU A 258 -41.78 26.85 81.44
CA GLU A 258 -42.33 26.21 80.23
C GLU A 258 -41.90 26.97 78.95
N ILE A 259 -41.92 28.32 78.98
CA ILE A 259 -41.42 29.14 77.87
C ILE A 259 -39.91 28.94 77.70
N LYS A 260 -39.13 28.92 78.79
CA LYS A 260 -37.69 28.68 78.73
C LYS A 260 -37.35 27.37 78.03
N GLU A 261 -38.03 26.28 78.40
CA GLU A 261 -37.83 24.96 77.78
C GLU A 261 -38.21 24.95 76.28
N LEU A 262 -39.24 25.69 75.87
CA LEU A 262 -39.59 25.86 74.46
C LEU A 262 -38.52 26.63 73.67
N ILE A 263 -37.97 27.68 74.26
CA ILE A 263 -36.91 28.48 73.62
C ILE A 263 -35.60 27.69 73.56
N ASP A 264 -35.22 26.98 74.62
CA ASP A 264 -34.03 26.14 74.63
C ASP A 264 -34.10 25.06 73.54
N ARG A 265 -35.28 24.42 73.36
CA ARG A 265 -35.50 23.51 72.22
C ARG A 265 -35.39 24.19 70.87
N SER A 266 -35.89 25.43 70.74
CA SER A 266 -35.81 26.20 69.50
C SER A 266 -34.37 26.56 69.14
N VAL A 267 -33.53 26.87 70.14
CA VAL A 267 -32.09 27.11 69.96
C VAL A 267 -31.41 25.86 69.40
N VAL A 268 -31.65 24.68 70.00
CA VAL A 268 -31.06 23.41 69.52
C VAL A 268 -31.45 23.11 68.06
N ILE A 269 -32.72 23.30 67.70
CA ILE A 269 -33.19 23.10 66.31
C ILE A 269 -32.52 24.09 65.35
N THR A 270 -32.36 25.35 65.78
CA THR A 270 -31.72 26.39 64.96
C THR A 270 -30.23 26.11 64.78
N GLU A 271 -29.54 25.63 65.82
CA GLU A 271 -28.12 25.23 65.75
C GLU A 271 -27.90 24.07 64.76
N GLU A 272 -28.76 23.04 64.80
CA GLU A 272 -28.70 21.94 63.82
C GLU A 272 -29.04 22.43 62.40
N GLY A 273 -30.03 23.34 62.27
CA GLY A 273 -30.32 23.99 61.00
C GLY A 273 -29.12 24.77 60.44
N ASN A 274 -28.39 25.48 61.30
CA ASN A 274 -27.17 26.21 60.91
C ASN A 274 -26.10 25.25 60.38
N ARG A 275 -25.91 24.09 61.04
CA ARG A 275 -24.96 23.06 60.60
C ARG A 275 -25.30 22.51 59.21
N LEU A 276 -26.57 22.20 58.96
CA LEU A 276 -27.03 21.69 57.66
C LEU A 276 -26.88 22.73 56.54
N VAL A 277 -27.13 24.00 56.83
CA VAL A 277 -27.00 25.08 55.85
C VAL A 277 -25.52 25.39 55.56
N ASP A 278 -24.63 25.32 56.56
CA ASP A 278 -23.18 25.42 56.37
C ASP A 278 -22.64 24.29 55.47
N GLU A 279 -23.09 23.05 55.72
CA GLU A 279 -22.79 21.89 54.88
C GLU A 279 -23.27 22.09 53.44
N ALA A 280 -24.51 22.56 53.25
CA ALA A 280 -25.04 22.90 51.93
C ALA A 280 -24.23 24.02 51.23
N GLY A 281 -23.72 24.99 52.00
CA GLY A 281 -22.83 26.05 51.49
C GLY A 281 -21.53 25.49 50.94
N LYS A 282 -20.86 24.61 51.69
CA LYS A 282 -19.64 23.91 51.25
C LYS A 282 -19.88 23.07 50.00
N THR A 283 -20.99 22.33 49.93
CA THR A 283 -21.34 21.56 48.72
C THR A 283 -21.54 22.45 47.50
N MET A 284 -22.06 23.68 47.67
CA MET A 284 -22.17 24.62 46.56
C MET A 284 -20.80 25.14 46.09
N GLU A 285 -19.86 25.39 47.00
CA GLU A 285 -18.47 25.74 46.63
C GLU A 285 -17.80 24.61 45.85
N GLU A 286 -17.92 23.36 46.33
CA GLU A 286 -17.40 22.18 45.62
C GLU A 286 -18.04 22.00 44.23
N THR A 287 -19.33 22.33 44.10
CA THR A 287 -20.06 22.29 42.83
C THR A 287 -19.48 23.32 41.84
N VAL A 288 -19.23 24.55 42.28
CA VAL A 288 -18.60 25.59 41.45
C VAL A 288 -17.22 25.15 40.97
N VAL A 289 -16.39 24.59 41.86
CA VAL A 289 -15.06 24.06 41.48
C VAL A 289 -15.17 22.93 40.46
N SER A 290 -16.13 22.04 40.62
CA SER A 290 -16.35 20.90 39.71
C SER A 290 -16.80 21.36 38.32
N ILE A 291 -17.70 22.35 38.25
CA ILE A 291 -18.14 22.92 36.97
C ILE A 291 -17.00 23.70 36.29
N SER A 292 -16.17 24.41 37.06
CA SER A 292 -14.98 25.09 36.51
C SER A 292 -14.01 24.11 35.82
N LYS A 293 -13.75 22.95 36.45
CA LYS A 293 -12.94 21.89 35.82
C LYS A 293 -13.59 21.34 34.55
N LEU A 294 -14.91 21.23 34.55
CA LEU A 294 -15.68 20.81 33.37
C LEU A 294 -15.46 21.81 32.21
N ASN A 295 -15.39 23.10 32.51
CA ASN A 295 -15.09 24.15 31.54
C ASN A 295 -13.69 24.00 30.93
N ASP A 296 -12.68 23.75 31.77
CA ASP A 296 -11.31 23.51 31.32
C ASP A 296 -11.23 22.31 30.35
N ILE A 297 -11.91 21.20 30.71
CA ILE A 297 -11.98 20.00 29.86
C ILE A 297 -12.68 20.30 28.52
N MET A 298 -13.76 21.08 28.51
CA MET A 298 -14.42 21.46 27.25
C MET A 298 -13.51 22.34 26.38
N GLY A 299 -12.69 23.20 26.98
CA GLY A 299 -11.64 23.96 26.28
C GLY A 299 -10.59 23.07 25.63
N GLU A 300 -10.14 22.02 26.33
CA GLU A 300 -9.21 21.01 25.80
C GLU A 300 -9.84 20.21 24.65
N ILE A 301 -11.09 19.75 24.80
CA ILE A 301 -11.80 19.00 23.74
C ILE A 301 -11.98 19.85 22.48
N LYS A 302 -12.33 21.13 22.64
CA LYS A 302 -12.46 22.05 21.52
C LYS A 302 -11.12 22.19 20.79
N SER A 303 -10.04 22.44 21.53
CA SER A 303 -8.69 22.59 20.96
C SER A 303 -8.23 21.32 20.23
N ALA A 304 -8.45 20.15 20.85
CA ALA A 304 -8.15 18.86 20.24
C ALA A 304 -8.99 18.60 18.99
N SER A 305 -10.26 19.01 18.98
CA SER A 305 -11.14 18.87 17.81
C SER A 305 -10.72 19.78 16.66
N GLU A 306 -10.25 20.99 16.95
CA GLU A 306 -9.66 21.90 15.94
C GLU A 306 -8.39 21.30 15.32
N GLU A 307 -7.50 20.73 16.14
CA GLU A 307 -6.29 20.04 15.67
C GLU A 307 -6.62 18.79 14.83
N GLN A 308 -7.59 17.98 15.27
CA GLN A 308 -8.11 16.84 14.50
C GLN A 308 -8.66 17.29 13.15
N SER A 309 -9.40 18.40 13.10
CA SER A 309 -9.92 18.94 11.84
C SER A 309 -8.79 19.30 10.87
N ILE A 310 -7.70 19.92 11.36
CA ILE A 310 -6.52 20.24 10.54
C ILE A 310 -5.85 18.94 10.05
N GLY A 311 -5.68 17.95 10.92
CA GLY A 311 -5.13 16.64 10.55
C GLY A 311 -5.97 15.93 9.48
N ILE A 312 -7.29 15.99 9.60
CA ILE A 312 -8.22 15.43 8.62
C ILE A 312 -8.11 16.15 7.26
N GLN A 313 -7.91 17.46 7.22
CA GLN A 313 -7.67 18.18 5.97
C GLN A 313 -6.38 17.72 5.28
N GLN A 314 -5.32 17.46 6.04
CA GLN A 314 -4.06 16.94 5.51
C GLN A 314 -4.23 15.53 4.93
N VAL A 315 -4.96 14.65 5.63
CA VAL A 315 -5.27 13.30 5.14
C VAL A 315 -6.11 13.38 3.87
N ASN A 316 -7.11 14.26 3.80
CA ASN A 316 -7.91 14.48 2.59
C ASN A 316 -7.03 14.91 1.40
N GLN A 317 -6.04 15.76 1.63
CA GLN A 317 -5.09 16.16 0.58
C GLN A 317 -4.24 14.97 0.11
N ALA A 318 -3.79 14.11 1.02
CA ALA A 318 -3.05 12.89 0.69
C ALA A 318 -3.92 11.89 -0.09
N VAL A 319 -5.19 11.72 0.30
CA VAL A 319 -6.17 10.88 -0.41
C VAL A 319 -6.40 11.40 -1.84
N ALA A 320 -6.55 12.71 -2.02
CA ALA A 320 -6.68 13.31 -3.35
C ALA A 320 -5.43 13.08 -4.23
N GLN A 321 -4.23 13.15 -3.63
CA GLN A 321 -3.00 12.84 -4.35
C GLN A 321 -2.91 11.35 -4.73
N MET A 322 -3.33 10.45 -3.84
CA MET A 322 -3.41 9.01 -4.14
C MET A 322 -4.40 8.75 -5.27
N ASP A 323 -5.53 9.45 -5.33
CA ASP A 323 -6.52 9.32 -6.40
C ASP A 323 -5.92 9.69 -7.76
N GLN A 324 -5.18 10.80 -7.80
CA GLN A 324 -4.47 11.22 -9.02
C GLN A 324 -3.47 10.15 -9.49
N VAL A 325 -2.70 9.54 -8.58
CA VAL A 325 -1.76 8.47 -8.92
C VAL A 325 -2.50 7.21 -9.38
N THR A 326 -3.61 6.85 -8.74
CA THR A 326 -4.46 5.72 -9.16
C THR A 326 -5.00 5.93 -10.58
N GLN A 327 -5.49 7.12 -10.90
CA GLN A 327 -5.94 7.46 -12.25
C GLN A 327 -4.79 7.43 -13.28
N GLN A 328 -3.61 7.92 -12.89
CA GLN A 328 -2.42 7.84 -13.74
C GLN A 328 -2.01 6.39 -13.99
N ASN A 329 -2.07 5.52 -12.97
CA ASN A 329 -1.79 4.10 -13.11
C ASN A 329 -2.80 3.43 -14.07
N ALA A 330 -4.08 3.77 -13.99
CA ALA A 330 -5.09 3.27 -14.91
C ALA A 330 -4.78 3.67 -16.37
N ALA A 331 -4.35 4.92 -16.60
CA ALA A 331 -3.92 5.38 -17.92
C ALA A 331 -2.66 4.64 -18.40
N LEU A 332 -1.67 4.46 -17.53
CA LEU A 332 -0.44 3.72 -17.84
C LEU A 332 -0.72 2.25 -18.15
N VAL A 333 -1.67 1.62 -17.46
CA VAL A 333 -2.11 0.23 -17.74
C VAL A 333 -2.73 0.14 -19.14
N GLN A 334 -3.54 1.12 -19.54
CA GLN A 334 -4.11 1.17 -20.88
C GLN A 334 -3.02 1.34 -21.96
N GLU A 335 -2.08 2.28 -21.74
CA GLU A 335 -0.96 2.51 -22.65
C GLU A 335 -0.06 1.28 -22.76
N ALA A 336 0.30 0.67 -21.64
CA ALA A 336 1.13 -0.52 -21.60
C ALA A 336 0.45 -1.74 -22.24
N SER A 337 -0.86 -1.88 -22.09
CA SER A 337 -1.64 -2.93 -22.76
C SER A 337 -1.61 -2.74 -24.28
N ALA A 338 -1.86 -1.52 -24.76
CA ALA A 338 -1.77 -1.21 -26.19
C ALA A 338 -0.35 -1.43 -26.76
N ALA A 339 0.69 -1.08 -26.00
CA ALA A 339 2.07 -1.34 -26.39
C ALA A 339 2.40 -2.84 -26.45
N SER A 340 1.88 -3.63 -25.51
CA SER A 340 2.06 -5.09 -25.47
C SER A 340 1.39 -5.78 -26.66
N ASP A 341 0.16 -5.35 -27.00
CA ASP A 341 -0.55 -5.82 -28.19
C ASP A 341 0.22 -5.48 -29.47
N SER A 342 0.74 -4.25 -29.59
CA SER A 342 1.56 -3.87 -30.73
C SER A 342 2.85 -4.69 -30.83
N LEU A 343 3.49 -5.05 -29.72
CA LEU A 343 4.67 -5.92 -29.71
C LEU A 343 4.31 -7.34 -30.14
N GLN A 344 3.16 -7.86 -29.71
CA GLN A 344 2.64 -9.15 -30.13
C GLN A 344 2.42 -9.19 -31.65
N ASP A 345 1.80 -8.15 -32.20
CA ASP A 345 1.55 -8.02 -33.63
C ASP A 345 2.85 -7.91 -34.43
N GLN A 346 3.82 -7.12 -33.96
CA GLN A 346 5.14 -7.01 -34.60
C GLN A 346 5.90 -8.33 -34.59
N ALA A 347 5.89 -9.04 -33.46
CA ALA A 347 6.53 -10.35 -33.34
C ALA A 347 5.86 -11.38 -34.27
N SER A 348 4.52 -11.39 -34.33
CA SER A 348 3.75 -12.23 -35.25
C SER A 348 4.04 -11.90 -36.72
N GLY A 349 4.16 -10.61 -37.05
CA GLY A 349 4.55 -10.13 -38.38
C GLY A 349 5.96 -10.58 -38.77
N LEU A 350 6.94 -10.48 -37.87
CA LEU A 350 8.30 -10.98 -38.09
C LEU A 350 8.33 -12.50 -38.26
N ALA A 351 7.62 -13.24 -37.41
CA ALA A 351 7.49 -14.69 -37.51
C ALA A 351 6.82 -15.10 -38.83
N GLY A 352 5.81 -14.36 -39.29
CA GLY A 352 5.17 -14.55 -40.59
C GLY A 352 6.10 -14.30 -41.76
N LEU A 353 6.89 -13.21 -41.73
CA LEU A 353 7.89 -12.89 -42.75
C LEU A 353 8.97 -13.97 -42.85
N VAL A 354 9.54 -14.40 -41.71
CA VAL A 354 10.51 -15.50 -41.67
C VAL A 354 9.86 -16.81 -42.11
N GLY A 355 8.60 -17.03 -41.77
CA GLY A 355 7.80 -18.19 -42.18
C GLY A 355 7.59 -18.31 -43.70
N THR A 356 7.80 -17.23 -44.47
CA THR A 356 7.80 -17.30 -45.95
C THR A 356 9.05 -17.99 -46.51
N PHE A 357 10.11 -18.13 -45.71
CA PHE A 357 11.31 -18.87 -46.05
C PHE A 357 11.20 -20.32 -45.57
N ARG A 358 11.42 -21.27 -46.48
CA ARG A 358 11.60 -22.67 -46.11
C ARG A 358 12.99 -22.84 -45.53
N ILE A 359 13.04 -22.87 -44.22
CA ILE A 359 14.22 -23.25 -43.44
C ILE A 359 14.06 -24.70 -42.99
N HIS A 360 15.17 -25.43 -42.82
CA HIS A 360 15.06 -26.70 -42.09
C HIS A 360 14.43 -26.41 -40.73
N PRO A 361 13.42 -27.20 -40.28
CA PRO A 361 13.03 -27.12 -38.89
C PRO A 361 14.32 -27.37 -38.11
N ALA A 362 14.78 -26.36 -37.36
CA ALA A 362 15.86 -26.55 -36.42
C ALA A 362 15.44 -27.77 -35.62
N ALA A 363 16.17 -28.88 -35.78
CA ALA A 363 15.94 -30.08 -35.00
C ALA A 363 15.95 -29.58 -33.57
N ALA A 364 14.77 -29.59 -32.93
CA ALA A 364 14.61 -29.11 -31.58
C ALA A 364 15.75 -29.74 -30.80
N SER A 365 16.68 -28.93 -30.34
CA SER A 365 17.72 -29.35 -29.42
C SER A 365 16.95 -29.81 -28.21
N VAL A 366 16.67 -31.12 -28.18
CA VAL A 366 16.20 -31.82 -27.00
C VAL A 366 17.35 -31.63 -26.02
N LEU A 367 17.22 -30.58 -25.19
CA LEU A 367 17.97 -30.48 -23.95
C LEU A 367 17.81 -31.86 -23.27
N PRO A 368 18.91 -32.52 -22.89
CA PRO A 368 18.80 -33.75 -22.14
C PRO A 368 18.05 -33.40 -20.86
N GLN A 369 16.82 -33.90 -20.74
CA GLN A 369 16.14 -33.96 -19.45
C GLN A 369 17.10 -34.70 -18.51
N GLY A 370 17.59 -33.98 -17.50
CA GLY A 370 18.40 -34.56 -16.44
C GLY A 370 17.68 -35.77 -15.82
N PRO A 371 18.43 -36.74 -15.27
CA PRO A 371 17.84 -37.98 -14.81
C PRO A 371 16.77 -37.70 -13.77
N ALA A 372 15.58 -38.27 -14.00
CA ALA A 372 14.48 -38.33 -13.07
C ALA A 372 14.96 -38.96 -11.75
N GLY A 373 15.22 -38.12 -10.76
CA GLY A 373 15.46 -38.51 -9.38
C GLY A 373 14.14 -38.73 -8.66
N GLY A 374 13.78 -39.99 -8.47
CA GLY A 374 13.11 -40.50 -7.28
C GLY A 374 11.73 -39.95 -6.93
N ALA A 375 10.69 -40.54 -7.54
CA ALA A 375 9.42 -40.70 -6.85
C ALA A 375 9.55 -41.89 -5.88
N ASP A 376 9.67 -41.60 -4.58
CA ASP A 376 9.20 -42.52 -3.55
C ASP A 376 7.80 -42.06 -3.10
N ARG A 377 6.85 -42.98 -3.19
CA ARG A 377 5.46 -42.83 -2.79
C ARG A 377 5.21 -43.79 -1.64
N SER A 378 4.95 -43.25 -0.45
CA SER A 378 4.13 -43.85 0.60
C SER A 378 3.98 -42.79 1.70
N GLY A 379 2.83 -42.29 2.14
CA GLY A 379 1.47 -42.80 2.17
C GLY A 379 0.91 -42.37 3.53
N GLY A 380 -0.28 -41.76 3.59
CA GLY A 380 -0.98 -41.55 4.86
C GLY A 380 -1.67 -40.20 5.05
N HIS A 381 -2.94 -40.17 4.64
CA HIS A 381 -4.01 -39.33 5.16
C HIS A 381 -4.00 -39.17 6.70
N GLY A 382 -4.44 -38.02 7.20
CA GLY A 382 -4.99 -37.94 8.56
C GLY A 382 -4.97 -36.56 9.22
N SER A 383 -6.00 -35.77 8.94
CA SER A 383 -6.66 -34.80 9.82
C SER A 383 -6.09 -34.61 11.24
N ARG A 384 -5.77 -33.36 11.60
CA ARG A 384 -6.16 -32.81 12.92
C ARG A 384 -6.07 -31.28 12.96
N LEU A 385 -7.28 -30.69 13.00
CA LEU A 385 -7.55 -29.43 13.68
C LEU A 385 -7.15 -29.51 15.16
N SER A 386 -6.85 -28.32 15.70
CA SER A 386 -7.18 -27.86 17.06
C SER A 386 -6.08 -27.86 18.13
N ALA A 387 -5.93 -26.65 18.68
CA ALA A 387 -5.61 -26.29 20.06
C ALA A 387 -4.17 -26.54 20.57
N ALA A 388 -3.40 -25.47 20.69
CA ALA A 388 -3.21 -24.79 21.99
C ALA A 388 -2.07 -23.77 21.90
N GLN A 389 -2.40 -22.50 21.80
CA GLN A 389 -1.52 -21.43 22.28
C GLN A 389 -2.39 -20.41 23.01
N ARG A 390 -2.60 -20.67 24.31
CA ARG A 390 -3.21 -19.74 25.24
C ARG A 390 -2.12 -18.90 25.89
N HIS A 391 -2.30 -17.59 25.73
CA HIS A 391 -2.17 -16.53 26.73
C HIS A 391 -1.20 -16.71 27.91
N ALA A 392 -0.24 -15.80 27.98
CA ALA A 392 0.00 -15.02 29.19
C ALA A 392 0.51 -13.62 28.77
N GLY A 393 -0.26 -12.57 29.07
CA GLY A 393 0.12 -11.19 28.80
C GLY A 393 -1.04 -10.22 28.84
N SER A 394 -1.71 -10.09 29.99
CA SER A 394 -2.67 -9.00 30.23
C SER A 394 -2.48 -8.43 31.63
N HIS A 395 -2.52 -7.10 31.69
CA HIS A 395 -2.62 -6.19 32.83
C HIS A 395 -1.32 -5.67 33.46
N SER A 396 -0.91 -4.47 33.05
CA SER A 396 -0.99 -3.26 33.90
C SER A 396 -0.55 -2.01 33.14
N LEU A 397 -1.49 -1.18 32.70
CA LEU A 397 -1.22 0.24 32.42
C LEU A 397 -1.74 1.03 33.62
N SER A 398 -0.92 1.05 34.67
CA SER A 398 -1.02 2.06 35.72
C SER A 398 -0.43 3.35 35.17
N ALA A 399 -1.22 4.41 35.28
CA ALA A 399 -0.76 5.77 35.16
C ALA A 399 0.28 6.06 36.26
N GLU A 400 1.41 6.64 35.88
CA GLU A 400 2.26 7.41 36.79
C GLU A 400 2.72 8.68 36.04
N PRO A 401 2.63 9.87 36.67
CA PRO A 401 2.87 11.15 35.98
C PRO A 401 4.37 11.45 35.94
N VAL A 402 4.89 11.86 34.78
CA VAL A 402 6.23 12.45 34.67
C VAL A 402 6.12 13.96 34.94
N PRO A 403 6.93 14.52 35.86
CA PRO A 403 6.81 15.90 36.30
C PRO A 403 7.36 16.90 35.27
N LEU A 404 6.64 18.00 35.09
CA LEU A 404 7.15 19.23 34.50
C LEU A 404 8.26 19.79 35.42
N SER A 405 9.51 19.77 34.96
CA SER A 405 10.58 20.55 35.58
C SER A 405 11.65 20.93 34.57
N GLY A 406 11.96 22.23 34.54
CA GLY A 406 13.33 22.68 34.22
C GLY A 406 13.51 23.41 32.90
N LYS A 407 13.15 24.70 32.89
CA LYS A 407 13.86 25.82 32.23
C LYS A 407 15.01 25.44 31.28
N ARG A 408 14.84 25.69 29.97
CA ARG A 408 15.99 25.92 29.07
C ARG A 408 16.45 27.38 29.22
N PRO A 409 17.74 27.65 29.49
CA PRO A 409 18.29 28.98 29.37
C PRO A 409 18.46 29.35 27.89
N LEU A 410 18.03 30.56 27.55
CA LEU A 410 18.37 31.24 26.31
C LEU A 410 19.89 31.47 26.30
N THR A 411 20.61 30.80 25.40
CA THR A 411 21.95 31.21 25.00
C THR A 411 21.83 32.28 23.93
N LEU A 412 22.09 33.52 24.33
CA LEU A 412 22.59 34.59 23.46
C LEU A 412 24.04 34.24 23.11
N GLU A 413 24.35 34.04 21.83
CA GLU A 413 25.63 34.47 21.25
C GLU A 413 25.61 34.37 19.71
N ASN A 414 25.98 35.52 19.10
CA ASN A 414 26.22 35.88 17.69
C ASN A 414 25.03 36.07 16.74
#